data_AF-A0A511QP62-F1
#
_entry.id   AF-A0A511QP62-F1
#
_cell.length_a   1.000
_cell.length_b   1.000
_cell.length_c   1.000
_cell.angle_alpha   90.00
_cell.angle_beta   90.00
_cell.angle_gamma   90.00
#
_symmetry.space_group_name_H-M   'P 1'
#
loop_
_entity.id
_entity.type
_entity.pdbx_description
1 polymer ?
#
loop_
_entity_poly.entity_id
_entity_poly.type
_entity_poly.pdbx_seq_one_letter_code
_entity_poly.pdbx_strand_id
1 'polypeptide(L)'
;MAYASKRFLLLNQTQQEEAKKRQSFIEKYLSDTDPGLFLEQASWDEFCHVHCDSMQIEKPEREEFARWCFELKMWQGDLFVLAPKPPTNQEYPSMRRIQP
;
A
#
# COMPACT_ATOMS: atom_id res chain seq x y z
N MET A 1 -13.94 9.07 -7.70
CA MET A 1 -14.23 8.63 -6.32
C MET A 1 -13.70 7.20 -6.19
N ALA A 2 -12.69 6.96 -5.36
CA ALA A 2 -12.25 5.60 -5.07
C ALA A 2 -13.41 4.87 -4.38
N TYR A 3 -13.91 3.80 -5.00
CA TYR A 3 -15.01 3.03 -4.46
C TYR A 3 -14.47 2.24 -3.27
N ALA A 4 -14.87 2.58 -2.05
CA ALA A 4 -14.54 1.76 -0.88
C ALA A 4 -15.16 0.38 -1.11
N SER A 5 -14.33 -0.62 -1.42
CA SER A 5 -14.80 -1.97 -1.63
C SER A 5 -15.46 -2.49 -0.35
N LYS A 6 -16.39 -3.45 -0.47
CA LYS A 6 -16.98 -4.09 0.72
C LYS A 6 -15.91 -4.69 1.64
N ARG A 7 -14.76 -5.09 1.09
CA ARG A 7 -13.62 -5.63 1.85
C ARG A 7 -12.91 -4.53 2.64
N PHE A 8 -12.78 -3.33 2.08
CA PHE A 8 -12.19 -2.19 2.79
C PHE A 8 -12.94 -1.86 4.08
N LEU A 9 -14.28 -2.00 4.09
CA LEU A 9 -15.11 -1.79 5.28
C LEU A 9 -14.90 -2.84 6.39
N LEU A 10 -14.24 -3.98 6.09
CA LEU A 10 -13.92 -5.01 7.09
C LEU A 10 -12.64 -4.69 7.87
N LEU A 11 -11.86 -3.70 7.42
CA LEU A 11 -10.66 -3.24 8.09
C LEU A 11 -11.01 -2.39 9.32
N ASN A 12 -10.17 -2.45 10.34
CA ASN A 12 -10.29 -1.53 11.47
C ASN A 12 -9.92 -0.09 11.05
N GLN A 13 -10.26 0.89 11.89
CA GLN A 13 -10.06 2.32 11.58
C GLN A 13 -8.60 2.63 11.24
N THR A 14 -7.64 2.11 12.01
CA THR A 14 -6.21 2.31 11.79
C THR A 14 -5.76 1.73 10.45
N GLN A 15 -6.21 0.53 10.09
CA GLN A 15 -5.90 -0.10 8.79
C GLN A 15 -6.46 0.72 7.62
N GLN A 16 -7.67 1.28 7.77
CA GLN A 16 -8.27 2.14 6.75
C GLN A 16 -7.50 3.45 6.59
N GLU A 17 -7.05 4.05 7.69
CA GLU A 17 -6.25 5.28 7.69
C GLU A 17 -4.90 5.06 7.01
N GLU A 18 -4.20 3.98 7.36
CA GLU A 18 -2.91 3.63 6.74
C GLU A 18 -3.05 3.32 5.24
N ALA A 19 -4.09 2.60 4.83
CA ALA A 19 -4.37 2.35 3.42
C ALA A 19 -4.61 3.65 2.64
N LYS A 20 -5.34 4.61 3.22
CA LYS A 20 -5.56 5.94 2.62
C LYS A 20 -4.26 6.75 2.55
N LYS A 21 -3.43 6.75 3.60
CA LYS A 21 -2.11 7.40 3.56
C LYS A 21 -1.24 6.84 2.44
N ARG A 22 -1.16 5.51 2.33
CA ARG A 22 -0.41 4.82 1.26
C ARG A 22 -0.95 5.19 -0.11
N GLN A 23 -2.27 5.25 -0.29
CA GLN A 23 -2.86 5.71 -1.55
C GLN A 23 -2.41 7.13 -1.90
N SER A 24 -2.57 8.09 -0.97
CA SER A 24 -2.18 9.47 -1.22
C SER A 24 -0.69 9.60 -1.52
N PHE A 25 0.16 8.80 -0.86
CA PHE A 25 1.59 8.78 -1.10
C PHE A 25 1.94 8.24 -2.49
N ILE A 26 1.26 7.18 -2.94
CA ILE A 26 1.40 6.65 -4.31
C ILE A 26 0.94 7.70 -5.33
N GLU A 27 -0.22 8.33 -5.13
CA GLU A 27 -0.75 9.37 -6.03
C GLU A 27 0.21 10.56 -6.11
N LYS A 28 0.79 10.97 -4.97
CA LYS A 28 1.78 12.05 -4.92
C LYS A 28 3.06 11.67 -5.68
N TYR A 29 3.57 10.46 -5.46
CA TYR A 29 4.75 9.98 -6.18
C TYR A 29 4.54 9.92 -7.70
N LEU A 30 3.43 9.34 -8.14
CA LEU A 30 3.11 9.17 -9.55
C LEU A 30 2.77 10.50 -10.26
N SER A 31 2.44 11.56 -9.52
CA SER A 31 2.20 12.88 -10.08
C SER A 31 3.46 13.75 -10.12
N ASP A 32 4.35 13.60 -9.15
CA ASP A 32 5.58 14.40 -9.06
C ASP A 32 6.76 13.76 -9.83
N THR A 33 6.74 12.44 -10.03
CA THR A 33 7.87 11.71 -10.63
C THR A 33 7.67 11.43 -12.12
N ASP A 34 8.71 11.69 -12.92
CA ASP A 34 8.74 11.26 -14.33
C ASP A 34 8.64 9.73 -14.42
N PRO A 35 7.75 9.16 -15.27
CA PRO A 35 7.61 7.71 -15.41
C PRO A 35 8.90 6.96 -15.78
N GLY A 36 9.84 7.61 -16.48
CA GLY A 36 11.16 7.07 -16.81
C GLY A 36 12.13 7.01 -15.63
N LEU A 37 11.81 7.67 -14.53
CA LEU A 37 12.57 7.69 -13.27
C LEU A 37 11.89 6.89 -12.15
N PHE A 38 10.90 6.05 -12.50
CA PHE A 38 10.19 5.24 -11.52
C PHE A 38 11.15 4.37 -10.69
N LEU A 39 11.21 4.65 -9.39
CA LEU A 39 12.08 4.05 -8.38
C LEU A 39 13.58 4.13 -8.69
N GLU A 40 13.99 5.06 -9.55
CA GLU A 40 15.38 5.48 -9.67
C GLU A 40 15.85 5.97 -8.29
N GLN A 41 17.07 5.60 -7.91
CA GLN A 41 17.53 5.71 -6.52
C GLN A 41 17.55 7.16 -6.02
N ALA A 42 18.15 8.07 -6.79
CA ALA A 42 18.24 9.47 -6.37
C ALA A 42 16.84 10.10 -6.30
N SER A 43 16.01 9.85 -7.30
CA SER A 43 14.64 10.36 -7.40
C SER A 43 13.76 9.84 -6.24
N TRP A 44 13.89 8.56 -5.89
CA TRP A 44 13.18 7.96 -4.76
C TRP A 44 13.63 8.52 -3.42
N ASP A 45 14.94 8.63 -3.21
CA ASP A 45 15.49 9.14 -1.95
C ASP A 45 15.12 10.60 -1.72
N GLU A 46 15.14 11.43 -2.77
CA GLU A 46 14.68 12.82 -2.72
C GLU A 46 13.18 12.90 -2.38
N PHE A 47 12.34 12.14 -3.10
CA PHE A 47 10.90 12.13 -2.86
C PHE A 47 10.58 11.71 -1.42
N CYS A 48 11.15 10.61 -0.94
CA CYS A 48 10.85 10.13 0.40
C CYS A 48 11.39 11.07 1.48
N HIS A 49 12.56 11.70 1.28
CA HIS A 49 13.07 12.70 2.22
C HIS A 49 12.09 13.85 2.46
N VAL A 50 11.34 14.26 1.43
CA VAL A 50 10.33 15.34 1.52
C VAL A 50 8.98 14.82 2.04
N HIS A 51 8.54 13.65 1.56
CA HIS A 51 7.15 13.22 1.71
C HIS A 51 6.91 12.17 2.80
N CYS A 52 7.92 11.38 3.19
CA CYS A 52 7.74 10.34 4.21
C CYS A 52 7.40 10.96 5.57
N ASP A 53 8.17 11.95 6.03
CA ASP A 53 7.92 12.63 7.31
C ASP A 53 6.62 13.45 7.29
N SER A 54 6.37 14.21 6.22
CA SER A 54 5.19 15.08 6.12
C SER A 54 3.87 14.30 6.02
N MET A 55 3.90 13.09 5.43
CA MET A 55 2.74 12.21 5.32
C MET A 55 2.66 11.15 6.43
N GLN A 56 3.60 11.17 7.38
CA GLN A 56 3.69 10.22 8.49
C GLN A 56 3.74 8.77 8.01
N ILE A 57 4.55 8.52 6.99
CA ILE A 57 4.83 7.19 6.45
C ILE A 57 6.25 6.82 6.82
N GLU A 58 6.40 5.70 7.52
CA GLU A 58 7.70 5.08 7.71
C GLU A 58 8.32 4.78 6.35
N LYS A 59 9.55 5.24 6.11
CA LYS A 59 10.24 5.11 4.81
C LYS A 59 10.19 3.65 4.35
N PRO A 60 9.38 3.33 3.32
CA PRO A 60 9.29 1.95 2.84
C PRO A 60 10.53 1.61 2.03
N GLU A 61 10.85 0.31 1.96
CA GLU A 61 11.79 -0.17 0.95
C GLU A 61 11.22 0.08 -0.45
N ARG A 62 12.09 0.25 -1.46
CA ARG A 62 11.65 0.53 -2.84
C ARG A 62 10.78 -0.60 -3.38
N GLU A 63 11.14 -1.84 -3.06
CA GLU A 63 10.41 -3.05 -3.44
C GLU A 63 9.03 -3.11 -2.78
N GLU A 64 8.93 -2.67 -1.52
CA GLU A 64 7.66 -2.57 -0.83
C GLU A 64 6.76 -1.50 -1.47
N PHE A 65 7.31 -0.32 -1.77
CA PHE A 65 6.55 0.72 -2.44
C PHE A 65 6.13 0.32 -3.87
N ALA A 66 7.01 -0.36 -4.62
CA ALA A 66 6.70 -0.93 -5.92
C ALA A 66 5.51 -1.90 -5.82
N ARG A 67 5.51 -2.75 -4.79
CA ARG A 67 4.40 -3.67 -4.51
C ARG A 67 3.11 -2.91 -4.25
N TRP A 68 3.12 -1.83 -3.46
CA TRP A 68 1.91 -1.03 -3.24
C TRP A 68 1.38 -0.43 -4.55
N CYS A 69 2.25 0.15 -5.38
CA CYS A 69 1.87 0.69 -6.69
C CYS A 69 1.26 -0.39 -7.60
N PHE A 70 1.88 -1.57 -7.63
CA PHE A 70 1.39 -2.70 -8.41
C PHE A 70 0.05 -3.23 -7.90
N GLU A 71 -0.10 -3.45 -6.59
CA GLU A 71 -1.34 -3.92 -5.97
C GLU A 71 -2.47 -2.91 -6.23
N LEU A 72 -2.23 -1.60 -6.05
CA LEU A 72 -3.25 -0.58 -6.31
C LEU A 72 -3.73 -0.60 -7.77
N LYS A 73 -2.80 -0.74 -8.74
CA LYS A 73 -3.14 -0.81 -10.16
C LYS A 73 -3.85 -2.12 -10.53
N MET A 74 -3.34 -3.25 -10.06
CA MET A 74 -3.89 -4.58 -10.33
C MET A 74 -5.33 -4.72 -9.81
N TRP A 75 -5.60 -4.14 -8.64
CA TRP A 75 -6.92 -4.17 -8.01
C TRP A 75 -7.77 -2.93 -8.34
N GLN A 76 -7.43 -2.19 -9.39
CA GLN A 76 -8.22 -1.07 -9.91
C GLN A 76 -8.58 -0.02 -8.85
N GLY A 77 -7.68 0.23 -7.90
CA GLY A 77 -7.88 1.21 -6.83
C GLY A 77 -8.53 0.66 -5.55
N ASP A 78 -8.71 -0.66 -5.39
CA ASP A 78 -9.26 -1.23 -4.15
C ASP A 78 -8.28 -1.06 -2.97
N LEU A 79 -8.57 -0.10 -2.08
CA LEU A 79 -7.73 0.24 -0.93
C LEU A 79 -7.53 -0.88 0.08
N PHE A 80 -8.35 -1.94 0.04
CA PHE A 80 -8.16 -3.09 0.90
C PHE A 80 -6.74 -3.68 0.77
N VAL A 81 -6.16 -3.63 -0.43
CA VAL A 81 -4.85 -4.23 -0.70
C VAL A 81 -3.68 -3.43 -0.14
N LEU A 82 -3.90 -2.14 0.13
CA LEU A 82 -2.91 -1.25 0.73
C LEU A 82 -2.91 -1.32 2.26
N ALA A 83 -3.88 -1.98 2.87
CA ALA A 83 -3.93 -2.10 4.33
C ALA A 83 -2.71 -2.86 4.87
N PRO A 84 -2.18 -2.48 6.04
CA PRO A 84 -1.11 -3.23 6.67
C PRO A 84 -1.59 -4.66 6.95
N LYS A 85 -0.85 -5.64 6.41
CA LYS A 85 -1.12 -7.05 6.66
C LYS A 85 -0.86 -7.33 8.15
N PRO A 86 -1.70 -8.14 8.81
CA PRO A 86 -1.38 -8.58 10.15
C PRO A 86 -0.01 -9.28 10.15
N PRO A 87 0.79 -9.14 11.22
CA PRO A 87 2.08 -9.82 11.31
C PRO A 87 1.87 -11.32 11.09
N THR A 88 2.65 -11.91 10.19
CA THR A 88 2.51 -13.28 9.66
C THR A 88 2.76 -14.40 10.70
N ASN A 89 2.76 -14.08 12.00
CA ASN A 89 2.88 -15.04 13.11
C ASN A 89 1.53 -15.41 13.73
N GLN A 90 0.44 -15.31 12.98
CA GLN A 90 -0.75 -16.12 13.25
C GLN A 90 -0.92 -17.09 12.10
N GLU A 91 -0.42 -18.31 12.32
CA GLU A 91 -0.82 -19.49 11.56
C GLU A 91 -2.36 -19.46 11.45
N TYR A 92 -2.87 -19.23 10.24
CA TYR A 92 -4.26 -19.52 9.94
C TYR A 92 -4.47 -21.00 10.33
N PRO A 93 -5.42 -21.35 11.23
CA PRO A 93 -5.68 -22.75 11.51
C PRO A 93 -6.02 -23.39 10.17
N SER A 94 -5.19 -24.34 9.76
CA SER A 94 -5.40 -25.10 8.54
C SER A 94 -6.84 -25.59 8.57
N MET A 95 -7.68 -25.07 7.68
CA MET A 95 -9.00 -25.63 7.48
C MET A 95 -8.75 -27.06 7.02
N ARG A 96 -8.92 -28.00 7.95
CA ARG A 96 -8.87 -29.44 7.67
C ARG A 96 -9.76 -29.65 6.46
N ARG A 97 -9.17 -30.14 5.37
CA ARG A 97 -9.91 -30.66 4.22
C ARG A 97 -10.93 -31.65 4.76
N ILE A 98 -12.20 -31.29 4.69
CA ILE A 98 -13.26 -32.30 4.63
C ILE A 98 -13.18 -32.82 3.20
N GLN A 99 -12.53 -33.98 3.03
CA GLN A 99 -12.72 -34.78 1.82
C GLN A 99 -14.00 -35.61 1.98
N PRO A 100 -14.72 -35.87 0.86
CA PRO A 100 -16.01 -36.54 0.86
C PRO A 100 -15.97 -37.99 1.36
#